data_AF-A0A5D4SM30-F1
#
_entry.id   AF-A0A5D4SM30-F1
#
_cell.length_a   1.000
_cell.length_b   1.000
_cell.length_c   1.000
_cell.angle_alpha   90.00
_cell.angle_beta   90.00
_cell.angle_gamma   90.00
#
_symmetry.space_group_name_H-M   'P 1'
#
loop_
_entity.id
_entity.type
_entity.pdbx_description
1 polymer ?
#
loop_
_entity_poly.entity_id
_entity_poly.type
_entity_poly.pdbx_seq_one_letter_code
_entity_poly.pdbx_strand_id
1 'polypeptide(L)'
;MQIYQVNLQCFHLEEMCAFYTEVLEMELIHQTERWFSVRAGSTKLFFEKGETVPYYHLCFRTDAAYFEHIFSRLGAESCLLANENGEYSMFWEGKQAYFTDPDGNILECLERPALRCQAGGWHDVGEVGFPSADVAGMQAKLQPILADKQGADNSSFAFYGDDAGVLVLVKEGRCWYPTDRRAEIHPIKLIVSGSRDAHYMDDGLPYEIQVRGEWQQPVSAVQVRIARPTNQLEKIKHFYGEGLGLIELGGFHHEGYKGIMYGLPDRQYHLEFTQTDEKQELPAPAKDHLLVLYIPDLHKLKAAAARLSALGYQEVEPENPYWGRGGITIEDPDGWRIVLMNTAGI
;
A
#
# COMPACT_ATOMS: atom_id res chain seq x y z
N MET A 1 0.83 13.20 2.89
CA MET A 1 0.71 12.44 1.65
C MET A 1 2.04 11.74 1.40
N GLN A 2 2.34 10.69 2.18
CA GLN A 2 3.54 9.88 1.91
C GLN A 2 3.33 9.09 0.62
N ILE A 3 4.33 9.04 -0.25
CA ILE A 3 4.27 8.30 -1.51
C ILE A 3 4.80 6.89 -1.28
N TYR A 4 3.90 5.91 -1.16
CA TYR A 4 4.29 4.52 -0.93
C TYR A 4 4.75 3.83 -2.21
N GLN A 5 4.13 4.14 -3.35
CA GLN A 5 4.46 3.51 -4.62
C GLN A 5 4.24 4.48 -5.79
N VAL A 6 5.16 4.43 -6.75
CA VAL A 6 5.06 5.11 -8.05
C VAL A 6 5.20 4.07 -9.15
N ASN A 7 4.19 4.01 -10.04
CA ASN A 7 4.17 3.15 -11.20
C ASN A 7 4.26 4.00 -12.45
N LEU A 8 5.31 3.78 -13.23
CA LEU A 8 5.62 4.50 -14.46
C LEU A 8 5.83 3.52 -15.60
N GLN A 9 5.72 4.01 -16.83
CA GLN A 9 6.18 3.27 -18.01
C GLN A 9 7.65 3.60 -18.30
N CYS A 10 8.37 2.69 -18.94
CA CYS A 10 9.72 2.92 -19.45
C CYS A 10 9.92 2.20 -20.80
N PHE A 11 10.85 2.65 -21.63
CA PHE A 11 11.16 1.99 -22.90
C PHE A 11 12.42 1.12 -22.79
N HIS A 12 13.50 1.69 -22.26
CA HIS A 12 14.81 1.05 -22.10
C HIS A 12 14.87 0.20 -20.81
N LEU A 13 14.01 -0.84 -20.71
CA LEU A 13 13.76 -1.57 -19.46
C LEU A 13 15.04 -2.12 -18.79
N GLU A 14 15.97 -2.67 -19.57
CA GLU A 14 17.21 -3.26 -19.04
C GLU A 14 18.18 -2.18 -18.60
N GLU A 15 18.39 -1.13 -19.40
CA GLU A 15 19.25 0.00 -19.03
C GLU A 15 18.70 0.75 -17.82
N MET A 16 17.37 0.93 -17.75
CA MET A 16 16.68 1.51 -16.61
C MET A 16 16.89 0.65 -15.36
N CYS A 17 16.71 -0.66 -15.43
CA CYS A 17 16.97 -1.53 -14.29
C CYS A 17 18.41 -1.38 -13.79
N ALA A 18 19.39 -1.46 -14.70
CA ALA A 18 20.80 -1.31 -14.38
C ALA A 18 21.10 0.07 -13.78
N PHE A 19 20.56 1.14 -14.32
CA PHE A 19 20.76 2.49 -13.78
C PHE A 19 20.26 2.62 -12.34
N TYR A 20 19.02 2.19 -12.07
CA TYR A 20 18.45 2.32 -10.74
C TYR A 20 19.13 1.42 -9.70
N THR A 21 19.59 0.22 -10.08
CA THR A 21 20.25 -0.71 -9.13
C THR A 21 21.74 -0.47 -9.00
N GLU A 22 22.42 -0.15 -10.10
CA GLU A 22 23.87 -0.05 -10.14
C GLU A 22 24.32 1.38 -9.92
N VAL A 23 23.69 2.40 -10.52
CA VAL A 23 24.08 3.82 -10.36
C VAL A 23 23.46 4.43 -9.11
N LEU A 24 22.15 4.27 -8.94
CA LEU A 24 21.44 4.81 -7.78
C LEU A 24 21.48 3.87 -6.56
N GLU A 25 22.05 2.67 -6.68
CA GLU A 25 22.18 1.70 -5.58
C GLU A 25 20.86 1.35 -4.88
N MET A 26 19.74 1.39 -5.62
CA MET A 26 18.44 1.02 -5.09
C MET A 26 18.28 -0.50 -5.02
N GLU A 27 17.65 -1.00 -3.95
CA GLU A 27 17.38 -2.43 -3.78
C GLU A 27 16.43 -2.91 -4.88
N LEU A 28 16.87 -3.89 -5.69
CA LEU A 28 16.00 -4.57 -6.63
C LEU A 28 15.01 -5.48 -5.88
N ILE A 29 13.72 -5.22 -6.03
CA ILE A 29 12.65 -6.01 -5.40
C ILE A 29 12.27 -7.19 -6.30
N HIS A 30 12.08 -6.93 -7.59
CA HIS A 30 11.71 -7.94 -8.59
C HIS A 30 11.97 -7.43 -10.00
N GLN A 31 12.26 -8.36 -10.92
CA GLN A 31 12.46 -8.08 -12.34
C GLN A 31 11.86 -9.21 -13.19
N THR A 32 11.25 -8.82 -14.30
CA THR A 32 10.75 -9.70 -15.37
C THR A 32 11.15 -9.14 -16.73
N GLU A 33 10.80 -9.82 -17.82
CA GLU A 33 10.99 -9.32 -19.19
C GLU A 33 10.11 -8.10 -19.53
N ARG A 34 9.09 -7.80 -18.71
CA ARG A 34 8.11 -6.72 -18.98
C ARG A 34 8.12 -5.60 -17.97
N TRP A 35 8.69 -5.80 -16.79
CA TRP A 35 8.71 -4.80 -15.74
C TRP A 35 9.78 -5.11 -14.70
N PHE A 36 10.23 -4.09 -13.98
CA PHE A 36 11.04 -4.24 -12.76
C PHE A 36 10.55 -3.30 -11.66
N SER A 37 10.98 -3.56 -10.43
CA SER A 37 10.71 -2.66 -9.30
C SER A 37 11.88 -2.58 -8.35
N VAL A 38 12.15 -1.37 -7.85
CA VAL A 38 13.23 -1.07 -6.92
C VAL A 38 12.71 -0.32 -5.69
N ARG A 39 13.54 -0.23 -4.65
CA ARG A 39 13.25 0.50 -3.42
C ARG A 39 14.05 1.81 -3.35
N ALA A 40 13.33 2.94 -3.31
CA ALA A 40 13.88 4.22 -2.89
C ALA A 40 13.44 4.46 -1.44
N GLY A 41 14.19 3.94 -0.47
CA GLY A 41 13.85 4.03 0.96
C GLY A 41 12.47 3.44 1.28
N SER A 42 11.51 4.27 1.67
CA SER A 42 10.13 3.84 1.96
C SER A 42 9.22 3.75 0.74
N THR A 43 9.64 4.29 -0.42
CA THR A 43 8.87 4.26 -1.66
C THR A 43 9.29 3.10 -2.56
N LYS A 44 8.31 2.36 -3.09
CA LYS A 44 8.52 1.39 -4.17
C LYS A 44 8.37 2.07 -5.53
N LEU A 45 9.37 1.96 -6.39
CA LEU A 45 9.27 2.34 -7.79
C LEU A 45 8.97 1.10 -8.62
N PHE A 46 8.05 1.22 -9.58
CA PHE A 46 7.68 0.17 -10.51
C PHE A 46 7.72 0.74 -11.93
N PHE A 47 8.47 0.07 -12.80
CA PHE A 47 8.62 0.45 -14.20
C PHE A 47 8.13 -0.67 -15.09
N GLU A 48 7.15 -0.38 -15.94
CA GLU A 48 6.60 -1.30 -16.94
C GLU A 48 7.03 -0.92 -18.34
N LYS A 49 7.41 -1.90 -19.16
CA LYS A 49 7.83 -1.69 -20.53
C LYS A 49 6.68 -1.13 -21.37
N GLY A 50 6.85 0.08 -21.88
CA GLY A 50 5.97 0.76 -22.83
C GLY A 50 6.44 0.63 -24.28
N GLU A 51 5.60 1.09 -25.20
CA GLU A 51 5.90 1.09 -26.65
C GLU A 51 6.60 2.39 -27.11
N THR A 52 6.46 3.46 -26.33
CA THR A 52 7.09 4.77 -26.54
C THR A 52 8.07 5.06 -25.43
N VAL A 53 8.94 6.06 -25.61
CA VAL A 53 9.82 6.59 -24.55
C VAL A 53 9.07 7.68 -23.79
N PRO A 54 8.45 7.38 -22.63
CA PRO A 54 7.91 8.43 -21.78
C PRO A 54 9.04 9.11 -21.03
N TYR A 55 8.72 10.24 -20.38
CA TYR A 55 9.57 10.71 -19.30
C TYR A 55 8.78 11.44 -18.22
N TYR A 56 9.34 11.46 -17.02
CA TYR A 56 8.71 11.97 -15.80
C TYR A 56 9.68 12.85 -15.04
N HIS A 57 9.17 13.53 -14.02
CA HIS A 57 9.99 14.15 -12.99
C HIS A 57 9.76 13.44 -11.65
N LEU A 58 10.84 13.08 -10.97
CA LEU A 58 10.82 12.51 -9.62
C LEU A 58 11.91 13.18 -8.79
N CYS A 59 11.62 13.47 -7.52
CA CYS A 59 12.63 13.89 -6.55
C CYS A 59 12.80 12.83 -5.47
N PHE A 60 14.02 12.33 -5.31
CA PHE A 60 14.43 11.39 -4.27
C PHE A 60 15.06 12.15 -3.11
N ARG A 61 14.61 11.86 -1.89
CA ARG A 61 15.18 12.47 -0.68
C ARG A 61 16.23 11.58 -0.04
N THR A 62 17.28 12.19 0.51
CA THR A 62 18.35 11.48 1.22
C THR A 62 19.05 12.38 2.25
N ASP A 63 19.99 11.82 3.00
CA ASP A 63 20.81 12.55 3.96
C ASP A 63 22.07 13.14 3.32
N ALA A 64 22.74 14.04 4.04
CA ALA A 64 23.91 14.76 3.54
C ALA A 64 25.07 13.85 3.11
N ALA A 65 25.30 12.74 3.82
CA ALA A 65 26.41 11.85 3.54
C ALA A 65 26.14 11.02 2.28
N TYR A 66 24.91 10.52 2.14
CA TYR A 66 24.52 9.74 0.99
C TYR A 66 24.29 10.60 -0.26
N PHE A 67 23.88 11.87 -0.10
CA PHE A 67 23.86 12.85 -1.19
C PHE A 67 25.23 12.98 -1.85
N GLU A 68 26.29 13.21 -1.08
CA GLU A 68 27.66 13.35 -1.62
C GLU A 68 28.12 12.09 -2.36
N HIS A 69 27.79 10.92 -1.80
CA HIS A 69 28.08 9.64 -2.41
C HIS A 69 27.41 9.49 -3.79
N ILE A 70 26.08 9.66 -3.84
CA ILE A 70 25.32 9.55 -5.09
C ILE A 70 25.72 10.65 -6.08
N PHE A 71 25.92 11.88 -5.63
CA PHE A 71 26.34 12.99 -6.49
C PHE A 71 27.65 12.68 -7.23
N SER A 72 28.64 12.15 -6.52
CA SER A 72 29.91 11.71 -7.11
C SER A 72 29.71 10.64 -8.19
N ARG A 73 28.82 9.67 -7.91
CA ARG A 73 28.48 8.59 -8.86
C ARG A 73 27.77 9.10 -10.11
N LEU A 74 26.78 9.97 -9.95
CA LEU A 74 26.08 10.60 -11.08
C LEU A 74 27.04 11.41 -11.96
N GLY A 75 28.03 12.08 -11.35
CA GLY A 75 29.09 12.76 -12.08
C GLY A 75 29.99 11.81 -12.88
N ALA A 76 30.34 10.66 -12.32
CA ALA A 76 31.14 9.65 -13.02
C ALA A 76 30.41 9.06 -14.24
N GLU A 77 29.08 8.89 -14.15
CA GLU A 77 28.21 8.43 -15.24
C GLU A 77 27.82 9.57 -16.22
N SER A 78 28.29 10.80 -15.99
CA SER A 78 28.01 11.97 -16.84
C SER A 78 26.51 12.24 -17.07
N CYS A 79 25.66 11.96 -16.07
CA CYS A 79 24.21 12.11 -16.17
C CYS A 79 23.66 13.34 -15.43
N LEU A 80 24.52 14.12 -14.76
CA LEU A 80 24.14 15.35 -14.07
C LEU A 80 23.68 16.45 -15.06
N LEU A 81 22.69 17.23 -14.65
CA LEU A 81 22.15 18.38 -15.35
C LEU A 81 22.60 19.67 -14.67
N ALA A 82 23.24 20.56 -15.42
CA ALA A 82 23.66 21.86 -14.92
C ALA A 82 22.50 22.86 -14.90
N ASN A 83 22.52 23.78 -13.94
CA ASN A 83 21.65 24.95 -13.95
C ASN A 83 22.10 25.98 -15.01
N GLU A 84 21.39 27.11 -15.08
CA GLU A 84 21.68 28.23 -15.98
C GLU A 84 23.09 28.85 -15.82
N ASN A 85 23.72 28.66 -14.66
CA ASN A 85 25.07 29.12 -14.36
C ASN A 85 26.15 28.05 -14.64
N GLY A 86 25.77 26.86 -15.09
CA GLY A 86 26.69 25.73 -15.31
C GLY A 86 27.01 24.92 -14.05
N GLU A 87 26.26 25.11 -12.96
CA GLU A 87 26.47 24.41 -11.68
C GLU A 87 25.63 23.14 -11.61
N TYR A 88 26.23 22.03 -11.13
CA TYR A 88 25.54 20.74 -10.99
C TYR A 88 25.04 20.45 -9.57
N SER A 89 25.59 21.13 -8.57
CA SER A 89 25.17 21.04 -7.17
C SER A 89 24.65 22.41 -6.75
N MET A 90 23.39 22.44 -6.33
CA MET A 90 22.68 23.65 -5.91
C MET A 90 22.25 23.52 -4.46
N PHE A 91 21.77 24.61 -3.88
CA PHE A 91 21.33 24.63 -2.49
C PHE A 91 20.01 25.36 -2.33
N TRP A 92 19.00 24.64 -1.82
CA TRP A 92 17.71 25.20 -1.41
C TRP A 92 17.19 24.42 -0.20
N GLU A 93 17.38 24.99 0.99
CA GLU A 93 17.10 24.34 2.30
C GLU A 93 17.83 22.98 2.52
N GLY A 94 18.78 22.67 1.65
CA GLY A 94 19.54 21.43 1.54
C GLY A 94 20.20 21.35 0.17
N LYS A 95 21.21 20.49 0.00
CA LYS A 95 21.83 20.28 -1.32
C LYS A 95 20.85 19.61 -2.27
N GLN A 96 20.90 20.00 -3.54
CA GLN A 96 20.10 19.40 -4.59
C GLN A 96 20.91 19.23 -5.87
N ALA A 97 20.64 18.18 -6.63
CA ALA A 97 21.25 17.93 -7.93
C ALA A 97 20.22 17.28 -8.86
N TYR A 98 20.23 17.70 -10.13
CA TYR A 98 19.36 17.14 -11.16
C TYR A 98 20.15 16.24 -12.09
N PHE A 99 19.52 15.20 -12.61
CA PHE A 99 20.15 14.23 -13.50
C PHE A 99 19.12 13.54 -14.38
N THR A 100 19.59 12.79 -15.37
CA THR A 100 18.74 11.95 -16.22
C THR A 100 19.05 10.47 -16.10
N ASP A 101 18.03 9.63 -16.20
CA ASP A 101 18.18 8.20 -16.43
C ASP A 101 18.13 7.86 -17.94
N PRO A 102 18.25 6.58 -18.34
CA PRO A 102 18.30 6.18 -19.75
C PRO A 102 17.07 6.56 -20.60
N ASP A 103 15.87 6.67 -20.01
CA ASP A 103 14.67 7.16 -20.71
C ASP A 103 14.59 8.70 -20.71
N GLY A 104 15.52 9.36 -20.03
CA GLY A 104 15.58 10.81 -19.91
C GLY A 104 14.56 11.34 -18.91
N ASN A 105 14.20 10.58 -17.87
CA ASN A 105 13.46 11.17 -16.74
C ASN A 105 14.29 12.31 -16.14
N ILE A 106 13.62 13.36 -15.69
CA ILE A 106 14.26 14.50 -15.02
C ILE A 106 14.22 14.22 -13.53
N LEU A 107 15.30 13.65 -13.02
CA LEU A 107 15.40 13.17 -11.66
C LEU A 107 16.11 14.21 -10.79
N GLU A 108 15.69 14.31 -9.54
CA GLU A 108 16.30 15.17 -8.53
C GLU A 108 16.75 14.33 -7.34
N CYS A 109 17.95 14.60 -6.82
CA CYS A 109 18.41 14.15 -5.53
C CYS A 109 18.41 15.34 -4.59
N LEU A 110 17.71 15.24 -3.46
CA LEU A 110 17.49 16.33 -2.53
C LEU A 110 17.87 15.92 -1.10
N GLU A 111 18.80 16.66 -0.50
CA GLU A 111 19.17 16.53 0.90
C GLU A 111 18.05 17.08 1.80
N ARG A 112 17.45 16.20 2.61
CA ARG A 112 16.44 16.54 3.63
C ARG A 112 16.55 15.61 4.83
N PRO A 113 16.18 16.06 6.05
CA PRO A 113 16.05 15.16 7.19
C PRO A 113 15.03 14.04 6.92
N ALA A 114 15.36 12.81 7.33
CA ALA A 114 14.42 11.69 7.29
C ALA A 114 13.19 11.96 8.18
N LEU A 115 12.00 11.83 7.62
CA LEU A 115 10.75 12.04 8.37
C LEU A 115 10.33 10.82 9.19
N ARG A 116 10.61 9.60 8.70
CA ARG A 116 10.06 8.34 9.25
C ARG A 116 11.01 7.13 9.19
N CYS A 117 12.09 7.17 8.40
CA CYS A 117 13.01 6.04 8.22
C CYS A 117 14.32 6.20 9.02
N GLN A 118 15.10 5.12 9.14
CA GLN A 118 16.43 5.15 9.75
C GLN A 118 17.43 5.93 8.87
N ALA A 119 18.51 6.41 9.48
CA ALA A 119 19.57 7.15 8.81
C ALA A 119 20.37 6.25 7.83
N GLY A 120 20.80 6.82 6.70
CA GLY A 120 21.55 6.14 5.64
C GLY A 120 20.73 5.77 4.41
N GLY A 121 21.21 6.13 3.22
CA GLY A 121 20.60 5.76 1.94
C GLY A 121 19.45 6.67 1.49
N TRP A 122 18.71 6.23 0.48
CA TRP A 122 17.47 6.88 0.05
C TRP A 122 16.40 6.83 1.14
N HIS A 123 15.67 7.93 1.35
CA HIS A 123 14.59 8.02 2.31
C HIS A 123 13.24 7.67 1.69
N ASP A 124 12.92 8.28 0.55
CA ASP A 124 11.68 8.11 -0.22
C ASP A 124 11.73 8.91 -1.54
N VAL A 125 10.64 8.83 -2.30
CA VAL A 125 10.28 9.84 -3.31
C VAL A 125 9.47 10.94 -2.61
N GLY A 126 10.01 12.17 -2.64
CA GLY A 126 9.36 13.35 -2.07
C GLY A 126 8.44 14.06 -3.07
N GLU A 127 8.78 14.02 -4.36
CA GLU A 127 8.04 14.75 -5.39
C GLU A 127 7.80 13.89 -6.64
N VAL A 128 6.62 14.02 -7.22
CA VAL A 128 6.26 13.40 -8.52
C VAL A 128 5.69 14.48 -9.42
N GLY A 129 6.29 14.67 -10.60
CA GLY A 129 5.76 15.54 -11.64
C GLY A 129 4.40 15.07 -12.15
N PHE A 130 3.44 15.99 -12.20
CA PHE A 130 2.04 15.65 -12.53
C PHE A 130 1.44 16.67 -13.51
N PRO A 131 1.79 16.57 -14.82
CA PRO A 131 1.36 17.54 -15.83
C PRO A 131 -0.15 17.60 -16.06
N SER A 132 -0.69 18.78 -16.31
CA SER A 132 -2.10 18.99 -16.64
C SER A 132 -2.25 20.21 -17.54
N ALA A 133 -3.24 20.24 -18.42
CA ALA A 133 -3.57 21.45 -19.17
C ALA A 133 -4.12 22.58 -18.28
N ASP A 134 -4.74 22.21 -17.14
CA ASP A 134 -5.34 23.10 -16.15
C ASP A 134 -4.90 22.69 -14.73
N VAL A 135 -3.99 23.47 -14.15
CA VAL A 135 -3.44 23.22 -12.80
C VAL A 135 -4.51 23.43 -11.73
N ALA A 136 -5.30 24.51 -11.80
CA ALA A 136 -6.33 24.80 -10.82
C ALA A 136 -7.47 23.77 -10.88
N GLY A 137 -7.87 23.38 -12.09
CA GLY A 137 -8.81 22.28 -12.30
C GLY A 137 -8.31 20.96 -11.71
N MET A 138 -7.02 20.65 -11.87
CA MET A 138 -6.43 19.45 -11.26
C MET A 138 -6.45 19.50 -9.73
N GLN A 139 -6.09 20.64 -9.10
CA GLN A 139 -6.20 20.79 -7.64
C GLN A 139 -7.62 20.54 -7.14
N ALA A 140 -8.63 21.06 -7.86
CA ALA A 140 -10.03 20.86 -7.51
C ALA A 140 -10.47 19.39 -7.63
N LYS A 141 -9.94 18.65 -8.61
CA LYS A 141 -10.20 17.21 -8.78
C LYS A 141 -9.57 16.36 -7.67
N LEU A 142 -8.39 16.75 -7.16
CA LEU A 142 -7.65 16.01 -6.12
C LEU A 142 -8.15 16.31 -4.70
N GLN A 143 -8.72 17.49 -4.46
CA GLN A 143 -9.17 17.93 -3.14
C GLN A 143 -10.09 16.95 -2.38
N PRO A 144 -11.01 16.21 -3.02
CA PRO A 144 -11.88 15.27 -2.31
C PRO A 144 -11.17 14.03 -1.75
N ILE A 145 -9.99 13.70 -2.29
CA ILE A 145 -9.27 12.45 -1.99
C ILE A 145 -7.95 12.69 -1.24
N LEU A 146 -7.35 13.86 -1.40
CA LEU A 146 -6.04 14.20 -0.85
C LEU A 146 -6.11 15.55 -0.14
N ALA A 147 -5.48 15.60 1.03
CA ALA A 147 -5.29 16.84 1.74
C ALA A 147 -4.14 17.62 1.09
N ASP A 148 -4.32 18.93 1.01
CA ASP A 148 -3.33 19.85 0.47
C ASP A 148 -2.98 20.90 1.53
N LYS A 149 -1.70 20.96 1.86
CA LYS A 149 -1.06 21.96 2.70
C LYS A 149 -0.17 22.89 1.88
N GLN A 150 0.09 22.55 0.62
CA GLN A 150 0.88 23.34 -0.31
C GLN A 150 -0.09 24.21 -1.12
N GLY A 151 -0.15 25.51 -0.83
CA GLY A 151 -1.06 26.40 -1.54
C GLY A 151 -0.77 26.49 -3.04
N ALA A 152 -1.71 27.04 -3.81
CA ALA A 152 -1.47 27.35 -5.22
C ALA A 152 -0.35 28.40 -5.36
N ASP A 153 0.70 28.06 -6.11
CA ASP A 153 1.80 28.98 -6.43
C ASP A 153 1.36 29.94 -7.55
N ASN A 154 1.06 29.41 -8.74
CA ASN A 154 0.54 30.20 -9.86
C ASN A 154 -0.26 29.36 -10.87
N SER A 155 -0.79 30.00 -11.92
CA SER A 155 -1.63 29.33 -12.94
C SER A 155 -0.92 28.26 -13.78
N SER A 156 0.41 28.19 -13.74
CA SER A 156 1.22 27.26 -14.55
C SER A 156 1.95 26.19 -13.73
N PHE A 157 1.90 26.30 -12.41
CA PHE A 157 2.69 25.50 -11.50
C PHE A 157 2.11 25.56 -10.08
N ALA A 158 2.01 24.42 -9.39
CA ALA A 158 1.71 24.35 -7.97
C ALA A 158 2.28 23.06 -7.37
N PHE A 159 2.77 23.13 -6.14
CA PHE A 159 2.92 21.94 -5.30
C PHE A 159 1.57 21.57 -4.70
N TYR A 160 1.27 20.27 -4.61
CA TYR A 160 0.01 19.77 -4.05
C TYR A 160 0.29 18.57 -3.14
N GLY A 161 -0.02 18.67 -1.85
CA GLY A 161 0.27 17.62 -0.87
C GLY A 161 0.73 18.18 0.48
N ASP A 162 1.71 17.57 1.12
CA ASP A 162 2.28 18.05 2.39
C ASP A 162 3.77 17.71 2.53
N ASP A 163 4.37 17.98 3.69
CA ASP A 163 5.79 17.75 3.95
C ASP A 163 6.23 16.29 3.73
N ALA A 164 5.30 15.33 3.82
CA ALA A 164 5.61 13.93 3.58
C ALA A 164 5.75 13.60 2.08
N GLY A 165 5.14 14.38 1.20
CA GLY A 165 5.24 14.22 -0.25
C GLY A 165 4.29 15.15 -1.00
N VAL A 166 4.67 15.50 -2.23
CA VAL A 166 3.94 16.44 -3.09
C VAL A 166 3.82 15.92 -4.53
N LEU A 167 2.72 16.29 -5.17
CA LEU A 167 2.59 16.29 -6.62
C LEU A 167 3.01 17.66 -7.14
N VAL A 168 3.89 17.69 -8.13
CA VAL A 168 4.30 18.92 -8.79
C VAL A 168 3.37 19.12 -9.98
N LEU A 169 2.25 19.80 -9.73
CA LEU A 169 1.25 20.12 -10.75
C LEU A 169 1.85 21.16 -11.68
N VAL A 170 2.02 20.79 -12.94
CA VAL A 170 2.67 21.65 -13.93
C VAL A 170 1.81 21.78 -15.17
N LYS A 171 1.73 22.97 -15.74
CA LYS A 171 1.01 23.16 -17.00
C LYS A 171 1.72 22.43 -18.13
N GLU A 172 0.98 21.61 -18.88
CA GLU A 172 1.47 20.95 -20.09
C GLU A 172 2.17 21.97 -21.01
N GLY A 173 3.36 21.60 -21.52
CA GLY A 173 4.16 22.47 -22.37
C GLY A 173 5.12 23.42 -21.62
N ARG A 174 4.98 23.62 -20.30
CA ARG A 174 5.94 24.40 -19.50
C ARG A 174 7.26 23.64 -19.36
N CYS A 175 8.39 24.34 -19.44
CA CYS A 175 9.70 23.71 -19.27
C CYS A 175 9.96 23.26 -17.82
N TRP A 176 10.55 22.08 -17.67
CA TRP A 176 11.04 21.55 -16.41
C TRP A 176 12.42 22.11 -16.11
N TYR A 177 12.58 22.82 -15.00
CA TYR A 177 13.91 23.19 -14.50
C TYR A 177 14.77 21.95 -14.23
N PRO A 178 16.10 21.97 -14.49
CA PRO A 178 16.90 23.03 -15.10
C PRO A 178 16.97 22.94 -16.65
N THR A 179 16.04 22.25 -17.27
CA THR A 179 16.05 21.93 -18.71
C THR A 179 15.10 22.81 -19.53
N ASP A 180 15.24 22.75 -20.85
CA ASP A 180 14.24 23.29 -21.80
C ASP A 180 13.19 22.25 -22.22
N ARG A 181 13.11 21.11 -21.53
CA ARG A 181 12.15 20.03 -21.86
C ARG A 181 10.77 20.37 -21.33
N ARG A 182 9.78 20.27 -22.22
CA ARG A 182 8.39 20.66 -21.96
C ARG A 182 7.60 19.54 -21.28
N ALA A 183 6.93 19.83 -20.17
CA ALA A 183 6.07 18.88 -19.47
C ALA A 183 5.07 18.18 -20.41
N GLU A 184 5.11 16.85 -20.42
CA GLU A 184 4.27 15.96 -21.24
C GLU A 184 3.45 15.02 -20.35
N ILE A 185 2.27 14.64 -20.83
CA ILE A 185 1.37 13.75 -20.11
C ILE A 185 1.65 12.29 -20.50
N HIS A 186 2.13 11.53 -19.53
CA HIS A 186 2.38 10.07 -19.64
C HIS A 186 1.64 9.33 -18.51
N PRO A 187 1.35 8.01 -18.64
CA PRO A 187 0.64 7.27 -17.61
C PRO A 187 1.36 7.24 -16.26
N ILE A 188 0.64 7.58 -15.19
CA ILE A 188 1.15 7.55 -13.81
C ILE A 188 0.13 6.88 -12.91
N LYS A 189 0.59 5.88 -12.16
CA LYS A 189 -0.20 5.30 -11.06
C LYS A 189 0.53 5.48 -9.73
N LEU A 190 -0.17 6.00 -8.73
CA LEU A 190 0.38 6.25 -7.40
C LEU A 190 -0.36 5.45 -6.33
N ILE A 191 0.37 5.03 -5.31
CA ILE A 191 -0.20 4.62 -4.02
C ILE A 191 0.36 5.58 -2.97
N VAL A 192 -0.53 6.33 -2.33
CA VAL A 192 -0.15 7.39 -1.39
C VAL A 192 -0.92 7.26 -0.08
N SER A 193 -0.42 7.92 0.96
CA SER A 193 -1.07 7.98 2.25
C SER A 193 -2.07 9.13 2.35
N GLY A 194 -3.16 8.91 3.07
CA GLY A 194 -4.20 9.90 3.31
C GLY A 194 -5.02 9.63 4.56
N SER A 195 -6.05 10.43 4.79
CA SER A 195 -6.91 10.34 5.99
C SER A 195 -7.95 9.21 5.92
N ARG A 196 -8.24 8.72 4.71
CA ARG A 196 -9.17 7.63 4.44
C ARG A 196 -8.77 6.91 3.17
N ASP A 197 -9.23 5.68 3.00
CA ASP A 197 -9.11 4.99 1.72
C ASP A 197 -9.91 5.73 0.64
N ALA A 198 -9.28 5.93 -0.51
CA ALA A 198 -9.91 6.50 -1.69
C ALA A 198 -9.24 5.96 -2.96
N HIS A 199 -9.97 6.00 -4.07
CA HIS A 199 -9.44 5.65 -5.38
C HIS A 199 -9.87 6.73 -6.37
N TYR A 200 -8.92 7.18 -7.17
CA TYR A 200 -9.10 8.20 -8.17
C TYR A 200 -8.56 7.71 -9.51
N MET A 201 -9.39 7.86 -10.53
CA MET A 201 -9.00 7.76 -11.93
C MET A 201 -9.47 9.04 -12.61
N ASP A 202 -8.58 9.71 -13.33
CA ASP A 202 -8.95 10.92 -14.05
C ASP A 202 -9.76 10.56 -15.31
N ASP A 203 -10.85 11.29 -15.56
CA ASP A 203 -11.74 11.06 -16.71
C ASP A 203 -11.16 11.50 -18.07
N GLY A 204 -9.95 12.05 -18.12
CA GLY A 204 -9.30 12.47 -19.37
C GLY A 204 -7.77 12.38 -19.39
N LEU A 205 -7.14 12.06 -18.26
CA LEU A 205 -5.69 11.91 -18.14
C LEU A 205 -5.35 10.48 -17.71
N PRO A 206 -4.18 9.92 -18.10
CA PRO A 206 -3.81 8.55 -17.79
C PRO A 206 -3.30 8.43 -16.34
N TYR A 207 -4.04 8.96 -15.38
CA TYR A 207 -3.65 9.06 -13.98
C TYR A 207 -4.55 8.23 -13.08
N GLU A 208 -3.92 7.47 -12.19
CA GLU A 208 -4.58 6.69 -11.15
C GLU A 208 -3.92 6.96 -9.80
N ILE A 209 -4.71 7.25 -8.77
CA ILE A 209 -4.20 7.40 -7.40
C ILE A 209 -5.01 6.52 -6.47
N GLN A 210 -4.32 5.61 -5.78
CA GLN A 210 -4.87 4.86 -4.66
C GLN A 210 -4.40 5.51 -3.35
N VAL A 211 -5.34 6.05 -2.59
CA VAL A 211 -5.09 6.60 -1.26
C VAL A 211 -5.32 5.50 -0.23
N ARG A 212 -4.34 5.28 0.63
CA ARG A 212 -4.42 4.39 1.79
C ARG A 212 -4.61 5.24 3.04
N GLY A 213 -5.71 5.00 3.77
CA GLY A 213 -5.95 5.60 5.07
C GLY A 213 -4.84 5.20 6.04
N GLU A 214 -4.10 6.17 6.58
CA GLU A 214 -3.11 5.88 7.63
C GLU A 214 -3.83 5.54 8.94
N TRP A 215 -3.53 4.35 9.46
CA TRP A 215 -3.95 3.92 10.78
C TRP A 215 -3.21 4.77 11.83
N GLN A 216 -3.81 5.88 12.24
CA GLN A 216 -3.19 6.86 13.14
C GLN A 216 -3.10 6.41 14.61
N GLN A 217 -3.41 5.15 14.92
CA GLN A 217 -3.35 4.64 16.29
C GLN A 217 -1.96 4.08 16.61
N PRO A 218 -1.52 4.07 17.89
CA PRO A 218 -0.15 3.72 18.30
C PRO A 218 0.33 2.31 17.92
N VAL A 219 -0.59 1.42 17.56
CA VAL A 219 -0.29 0.02 17.21
C VAL A 219 -0.17 -0.10 15.69
N SER A 220 1.06 -0.30 15.20
CA SER A 220 1.39 -0.53 13.79
C SER A 220 1.33 -2.02 13.40
N ALA A 221 0.31 -2.74 13.87
CA ALA A 221 0.13 -4.15 13.53
C ALA A 221 -0.18 -4.30 12.03
N VAL A 222 0.68 -5.05 11.32
CA VAL A 222 0.52 -5.32 9.87
C VAL A 222 -0.38 -6.54 9.58
N GLN A 223 -0.73 -7.31 10.62
CA GLN A 223 -1.56 -8.49 10.55
C GLN A 223 -2.22 -8.75 11.92
N VAL A 224 -3.43 -9.32 11.93
CA VAL A 224 -4.15 -9.71 13.15
C VAL A 224 -4.44 -11.21 13.14
N ARG A 225 -4.13 -11.87 14.26
CA ARG A 225 -4.44 -13.28 14.53
C ARG A 225 -5.18 -13.42 15.84
N ILE A 226 -6.27 -14.20 15.84
CA ILE A 226 -6.94 -14.62 17.07
C ILE A 226 -6.75 -16.14 17.22
N ALA A 227 -5.93 -16.54 18.18
CA ALA A 227 -5.64 -17.95 18.43
C ALA A 227 -6.54 -18.51 19.55
N ARG A 228 -7.08 -19.71 19.35
CA ARG A 228 -7.89 -20.45 20.34
C ARG A 228 -7.43 -21.90 20.46
N PRO A 229 -7.20 -22.41 21.68
CA PRO A 229 -6.93 -23.82 21.86
C PRO A 229 -8.21 -24.67 21.73
N THR A 230 -8.08 -25.91 21.27
CA THR A 230 -9.15 -26.89 21.15
C THR A 230 -8.64 -28.30 21.46
N ASN A 231 -9.51 -29.18 21.96
CA ASN A 231 -9.22 -30.62 22.12
C ASN A 231 -9.79 -31.47 20.97
N GLN A 232 -10.35 -30.84 19.95
CA GLN A 232 -11.11 -31.49 18.88
C GLN A 232 -10.91 -30.76 17.56
N LEU A 233 -9.64 -30.54 17.20
CA LEU A 233 -9.22 -29.80 16.01
C LEU A 233 -9.91 -30.28 14.73
N GLU A 234 -10.11 -31.59 14.56
CA GLU A 234 -10.83 -32.11 13.39
C GLU A 234 -12.27 -31.61 13.30
N LYS A 235 -13.01 -31.50 14.41
CA LYS A 235 -14.36 -30.91 14.38
C LYS A 235 -14.32 -29.42 14.06
N ILE A 236 -13.30 -28.72 14.55
CA ILE A 236 -13.07 -27.31 14.22
C ILE A 236 -12.82 -27.14 12.71
N LYS A 237 -12.07 -28.05 12.07
CA LYS A 237 -11.88 -28.03 10.62
C LYS A 237 -13.20 -28.15 9.86
N HIS A 238 -14.02 -29.15 10.21
CA HIS A 238 -15.33 -29.31 9.58
C HIS A 238 -16.24 -28.10 9.82
N PHE A 239 -16.25 -27.54 11.04
CA PHE A 239 -17.08 -26.38 11.36
C PHE A 239 -16.68 -25.13 10.56
N TYR A 240 -15.42 -24.69 10.65
CA TYR A 240 -14.97 -23.42 10.07
C TYR A 240 -14.65 -23.53 8.57
N GLY A 241 -14.07 -24.65 8.14
CA GLY A 241 -13.75 -24.90 6.74
C GLY A 241 -14.99 -25.28 5.93
N GLU A 242 -15.60 -26.42 6.21
CA GLU A 242 -16.71 -26.95 5.39
C GLU A 242 -18.06 -26.29 5.69
N GLY A 243 -18.36 -26.12 6.98
CA GLY A 243 -19.63 -25.54 7.44
C GLY A 243 -19.70 -24.06 7.10
N LEU A 244 -18.82 -23.27 7.71
CA LEU A 244 -18.80 -21.82 7.53
C LEU A 244 -18.27 -21.42 6.15
N GLY A 245 -17.30 -22.15 5.59
CA GLY A 245 -16.74 -21.89 4.27
C GLY A 245 -15.51 -20.98 4.29
N LEU A 246 -14.76 -20.94 5.38
CA LEU A 246 -13.55 -20.12 5.47
C LEU A 246 -12.38 -20.73 4.70
N ILE A 247 -11.49 -19.87 4.20
CA ILE A 247 -10.31 -20.28 3.45
C ILE A 247 -9.23 -20.76 4.42
N GLU A 248 -8.84 -22.02 4.31
CA GLU A 248 -7.67 -22.55 5.03
C GLU A 248 -6.39 -21.88 4.48
N LEU A 249 -5.65 -21.22 5.35
CA LEU A 249 -4.37 -20.58 5.01
C LEU A 249 -3.19 -21.55 5.13
N GLY A 250 -3.36 -22.58 5.96
CA GLY A 250 -2.38 -23.64 6.19
C GLY A 250 -2.54 -24.30 7.56
N GLY A 251 -1.76 -25.35 7.80
CA GLY A 251 -1.68 -26.05 9.06
C GLY A 251 -0.25 -26.43 9.44
N PHE A 252 -0.04 -26.79 10.69
CA PHE A 252 1.29 -27.10 11.23
C PHE A 252 1.24 -28.26 12.23
N HIS A 253 2.41 -28.87 12.43
CA HIS A 253 2.69 -29.80 13.53
C HIS A 253 4.15 -29.61 13.98
N HIS A 254 4.37 -28.99 15.13
CA HIS A 254 5.70 -28.81 15.73
C HIS A 254 5.59 -28.67 17.25
N GLU A 255 6.66 -29.05 17.95
CA GLU A 255 6.81 -28.77 19.39
C GLU A 255 5.66 -29.27 20.27
N GLY A 256 5.03 -30.40 19.89
CA GLY A 256 3.89 -30.99 20.60
C GLY A 256 2.54 -30.32 20.32
N TYR A 257 2.49 -29.40 19.35
CA TYR A 257 1.29 -28.75 18.87
C TYR A 257 0.99 -29.11 17.42
N LYS A 258 -0.30 -29.20 17.12
CA LYS A 258 -0.84 -29.16 15.77
C LYS A 258 -1.86 -28.02 15.67
N GLY A 259 -1.93 -27.38 14.51
CA GLY A 259 -2.84 -26.26 14.33
C GLY A 259 -3.27 -26.02 12.90
N ILE A 260 -4.29 -25.18 12.76
CA ILE A 260 -4.87 -24.74 11.48
C ILE A 260 -5.22 -23.26 11.53
N MET A 261 -5.07 -22.56 10.40
CA MET A 261 -5.38 -21.14 10.27
C MET A 261 -6.44 -20.90 9.20
N TYR A 262 -7.42 -20.04 9.49
CA TYR A 262 -8.52 -19.67 8.59
C TYR A 262 -8.59 -18.16 8.37
N GLY A 263 -8.64 -17.73 7.11
CA GLY A 263 -8.70 -16.32 6.72
C GLY A 263 -10.07 -15.67 6.87
N LEU A 264 -10.09 -14.36 7.14
CA LEU A 264 -11.29 -13.53 7.34
C LEU A 264 -11.19 -12.18 6.60
N PRO A 265 -11.36 -12.14 5.26
CA PRO A 265 -11.53 -13.24 4.31
C PRO A 265 -10.20 -13.75 3.73
N ASP A 266 -9.10 -13.04 3.99
CA ASP A 266 -7.76 -13.34 3.49
C ASP A 266 -6.78 -13.61 4.64
N ARG A 267 -5.48 -13.46 4.40
CA ARG A 267 -4.45 -13.72 5.41
C ARG A 267 -4.24 -12.57 6.41
N GLN A 268 -4.74 -11.36 6.15
CA GLN A 268 -4.46 -10.18 6.98
C GLN A 268 -5.16 -10.27 8.34
N TYR A 269 -6.36 -10.86 8.37
CA TYR A 269 -7.11 -11.17 9.58
C TYR A 269 -7.41 -12.67 9.56
N HIS A 270 -7.00 -13.40 10.59
CA HIS A 270 -7.23 -14.84 10.60
C HIS A 270 -7.44 -15.40 12.00
N LEU A 271 -8.15 -16.52 12.02
CA LEU A 271 -8.31 -17.38 13.19
C LEU A 271 -7.22 -18.44 13.16
N GLU A 272 -6.65 -18.74 14.32
CA GLU A 272 -5.80 -19.91 14.51
C GLU A 272 -6.44 -20.83 15.55
N PHE A 273 -6.42 -22.12 15.29
CA PHE A 273 -6.81 -23.13 16.25
C PHE A 273 -5.66 -24.07 16.52
N THR A 274 -5.36 -24.30 17.79
CA THR A 274 -4.24 -25.13 18.22
C THR A 274 -4.71 -26.27 19.10
N GLN A 275 -4.06 -27.43 18.97
CA GLN A 275 -4.32 -28.59 19.80
C GLN A 275 -2.97 -29.22 20.17
N THR A 276 -2.81 -29.56 21.44
CA THR A 276 -1.70 -30.37 21.96
C THR A 276 -1.97 -31.86 21.79
N ASP A 277 -0.92 -32.68 21.86
CA ASP A 277 -1.07 -34.14 21.80
C ASP A 277 -1.87 -34.70 22.99
N GLU A 278 -1.62 -34.15 24.18
CA GLU A 278 -2.40 -34.44 25.38
C GLU A 278 -3.60 -33.49 25.49
N LYS A 279 -4.77 -34.01 25.87
CA LYS A 279 -5.94 -33.17 26.13
C LYS A 279 -5.71 -32.30 27.36
N GLN A 280 -6.07 -31.05 27.25
CA GLN A 280 -5.96 -30.06 28.33
C GLN A 280 -7.35 -29.62 28.82
N GLU A 281 -7.43 -29.14 30.05
CA GLU A 281 -8.65 -28.50 30.55
C GLU A 281 -8.76 -27.09 29.96
N LEU A 282 -9.83 -26.83 29.21
CA LEU A 282 -10.04 -25.57 28.52
C LEU A 282 -11.20 -24.80 29.17
N PRO A 283 -11.08 -23.47 29.34
CA PRO A 283 -12.17 -22.67 29.87
C PRO A 283 -13.35 -22.66 28.89
N ALA A 284 -14.57 -22.82 29.43
CA ALA A 284 -15.78 -22.63 28.63
C ALA A 284 -15.94 -21.14 28.26
N PRO A 285 -16.28 -20.80 27.01
CA PRO A 285 -16.50 -19.42 26.63
C PRO A 285 -17.76 -18.84 27.31
N ALA A 286 -17.73 -17.54 27.58
CA ALA A 286 -18.95 -16.82 27.94
C ALA A 286 -19.87 -16.75 26.70
N LYS A 287 -21.19 -16.72 26.92
CA LYS A 287 -22.18 -16.67 25.83
C LYS A 287 -22.11 -15.39 24.97
N ASP A 288 -21.40 -14.36 25.43
CA ASP A 288 -21.17 -13.11 24.69
C ASP A 288 -19.73 -13.02 24.12
N HIS A 289 -18.97 -14.11 24.15
CA HIS A 289 -17.78 -14.26 23.34
C HIS A 289 -18.19 -14.61 21.90
N LEU A 290 -18.32 -13.57 21.07
CA LEU A 290 -18.85 -13.69 19.73
C LEU A 290 -17.78 -13.46 18.66
N LEU A 291 -17.74 -14.33 17.66
CA LEU A 291 -17.24 -13.97 16.33
C LEU A 291 -18.42 -13.49 15.48
N VAL A 292 -18.46 -12.21 15.15
CA VAL A 292 -19.58 -11.64 14.38
C VAL A 292 -19.16 -11.44 12.93
N LEU A 293 -19.90 -12.03 12.01
CA LEU A 293 -19.73 -11.89 10.56
C LEU A 293 -20.92 -11.15 9.97
N TYR A 294 -20.68 -9.97 9.44
CA TYR A 294 -21.69 -9.15 8.75
C TYR A 294 -21.82 -9.60 7.29
N ILE A 295 -22.98 -10.14 6.94
CA ILE A 295 -23.25 -10.72 5.62
C ILE A 295 -24.53 -10.07 5.08
N PRO A 296 -24.44 -9.00 4.26
CA PRO A 296 -25.62 -8.29 3.76
C PRO A 296 -26.45 -9.16 2.79
N ASP A 297 -25.80 -10.11 2.11
CA ASP A 297 -26.47 -11.08 1.25
C ASP A 297 -27.16 -12.18 2.09
N LEU A 298 -28.48 -12.07 2.21
CA LEU A 298 -29.29 -13.01 2.98
C LEU A 298 -29.21 -14.46 2.45
N HIS A 299 -29.01 -14.66 1.14
CA HIS A 299 -28.90 -16.00 0.57
C HIS A 299 -27.59 -16.66 0.99
N LYS A 300 -26.47 -15.92 0.97
CA LYS A 300 -25.17 -16.43 1.45
C LYS A 300 -25.20 -16.73 2.94
N LEU A 301 -25.83 -15.85 3.73
CA LEU A 301 -26.01 -16.05 5.17
C LEU A 301 -26.79 -17.34 5.45
N LYS A 302 -27.97 -17.50 4.83
CA LYS A 302 -28.80 -18.71 4.99
C LYS A 302 -28.10 -19.96 4.49
N ALA A 303 -27.34 -19.87 3.40
CA ALA A 303 -26.57 -21.01 2.89
C ALA A 303 -25.48 -21.46 3.88
N ALA A 304 -24.78 -20.53 4.53
CA ALA A 304 -23.80 -20.85 5.57
C ALA A 304 -24.47 -21.50 6.80
N ALA A 305 -25.56 -20.92 7.29
CA ALA A 305 -26.33 -21.49 8.39
C ALA A 305 -26.87 -22.90 8.07
N ALA A 306 -27.35 -23.12 6.83
CA ALA A 306 -27.84 -24.42 6.39
C ALA A 306 -26.74 -25.49 6.35
N ARG A 307 -25.53 -25.14 5.87
CA ARG A 307 -24.38 -26.06 5.91
C ARG A 307 -24.00 -26.44 7.34
N LEU A 308 -23.94 -25.46 8.25
CA LEU A 308 -23.65 -25.71 9.66
C LEU A 308 -24.73 -26.59 10.32
N SER A 309 -26.00 -26.31 10.05
CA SER A 309 -27.12 -27.15 10.50
C SER A 309 -27.02 -28.58 9.97
N ALA A 310 -26.65 -28.78 8.71
CA ALA A 310 -26.47 -30.10 8.12
C ALA A 310 -25.30 -30.89 8.75
N LEU A 311 -24.29 -30.20 9.27
CA LEU A 311 -23.20 -30.78 10.08
C LEU A 311 -23.59 -31.03 11.55
N GLY A 312 -24.82 -30.67 11.94
CA GLY A 312 -25.35 -30.87 13.29
C GLY A 312 -25.26 -29.66 14.22
N TYR A 313 -24.80 -28.51 13.73
CA TYR A 313 -24.68 -27.28 14.53
C TYR A 313 -25.92 -26.40 14.33
N GLN A 314 -26.82 -26.45 15.30
CA GLN A 314 -28.10 -25.74 15.26
C GLN A 314 -27.96 -24.30 15.75
N GLU A 315 -28.91 -23.46 15.34
CA GLU A 315 -29.06 -22.12 15.91
C GLU A 315 -29.37 -22.20 17.41
N VAL A 316 -28.76 -21.28 18.17
CA VAL A 316 -29.00 -21.10 19.60
C VAL A 316 -29.49 -19.69 19.87
N GLU A 317 -30.23 -19.51 20.96
CA GLU A 317 -30.69 -18.19 21.38
C GLU A 317 -29.48 -17.30 21.77
N PRO A 318 -29.39 -16.07 21.23
CA PRO A 318 -28.33 -15.14 21.59
C PRO A 318 -28.50 -14.63 23.02
N GLU A 319 -27.40 -14.40 23.73
CA GLU A 319 -27.43 -13.83 25.08
C GLU A 319 -27.87 -12.35 25.04
N ASN A 320 -27.34 -11.59 24.09
CA ASN A 320 -27.80 -10.24 23.80
C ASN A 320 -28.91 -10.26 22.73
N PRO A 321 -30.15 -9.85 23.04
CA PRO A 321 -31.28 -9.88 22.11
C PRO A 321 -31.08 -9.04 20.83
N TYR A 322 -30.11 -8.12 20.81
CA TYR A 322 -29.74 -7.37 19.61
C TYR A 322 -29.43 -8.32 18.44
N TRP A 323 -28.74 -9.43 18.68
CA TRP A 323 -28.32 -10.36 17.64
C TRP A 323 -29.48 -11.14 17.01
N GLY A 324 -30.64 -11.22 17.68
CA GLY A 324 -31.85 -11.81 17.10
C GLY A 324 -32.53 -10.93 16.04
N ARG A 325 -32.08 -9.68 15.85
CA ARG A 325 -32.67 -8.72 14.90
C ARG A 325 -32.11 -8.91 13.48
N GLY A 326 -32.11 -10.14 13.00
CA GLY A 326 -31.57 -10.50 11.68
C GLY A 326 -30.21 -11.21 11.72
N GLY A 327 -29.78 -11.67 12.89
CA GLY A 327 -28.64 -12.57 13.03
C GLY A 327 -29.05 -14.00 13.34
N ILE A 328 -28.19 -14.94 12.96
CA ILE A 328 -28.27 -16.36 13.34
C ILE A 328 -27.06 -16.65 14.23
N THR A 329 -27.28 -17.15 15.44
CA THR A 329 -26.20 -17.47 16.39
C THR A 329 -26.00 -18.97 16.48
N ILE A 330 -24.77 -19.45 16.30
CA ILE A 330 -24.44 -20.88 16.28
C ILE A 330 -23.23 -21.12 17.19
N GLU A 331 -23.27 -22.18 17.99
CA GLU A 331 -22.12 -22.63 18.79
C GLU A 331 -21.22 -23.54 17.97
N ASP A 332 -19.92 -23.24 18.02
CA ASP A 332 -18.88 -24.10 17.47
C ASP A 332 -18.65 -25.33 18.36
N PRO A 333 -17.80 -26.29 17.94
CA PRO A 333 -17.55 -27.50 18.71
C PRO A 333 -17.16 -27.25 20.17
N ASP A 334 -16.42 -26.16 20.44
CA ASP A 334 -15.91 -25.80 21.76
C ASP A 334 -16.87 -24.87 22.53
N GLY A 335 -18.06 -24.60 21.96
CA GLY A 335 -19.10 -23.76 22.57
C GLY A 335 -18.93 -22.26 22.30
N TRP A 336 -17.97 -21.84 21.47
CA TRP A 336 -17.84 -20.42 21.10
C TRP A 336 -18.94 -20.04 20.12
N ARG A 337 -19.49 -18.84 20.26
CA ARG A 337 -20.63 -18.43 19.43
C ARG A 337 -20.16 -17.62 18.22
N ILE A 338 -20.69 -17.98 17.06
CA ILE A 338 -20.58 -17.19 15.83
C ILE A 338 -21.94 -16.57 15.56
N VAL A 339 -21.96 -15.28 15.24
CA VAL A 339 -23.17 -14.58 14.78
C VAL A 339 -23.01 -14.28 13.29
N LEU A 340 -23.93 -14.81 12.49
CA LEU A 340 -24.07 -14.42 11.08
C LEU A 340 -25.13 -13.33 11.00
N MET A 341 -24.73 -12.07 10.87
CA MET A 341 -25.62 -10.91 10.97
C MET A 341 -25.96 -10.35 9.59
N ASN A 342 -27.26 -10.21 9.28
CA ASN A 342 -27.72 -9.70 7.98
C ASN A 342 -27.71 -8.16 7.89
N THR A 343 -26.52 -7.56 7.90
CA THR A 343 -26.31 -6.13 7.60
C THR A 343 -24.91 -5.94 7.01
N ALA A 344 -24.61 -4.74 6.49
CA ALA A 344 -23.31 -4.39 5.94
C ALA A 344 -22.23 -4.13 7.03
N GLY A 345 -22.61 -4.05 8.30
CA GLY A 345 -21.71 -3.72 9.41
C GLY A 345 -22.18 -2.48 10.18
N ILE A 346 -21.24 -1.90 10.95
CA ILE A 346 -21.39 -0.62 11.67
C ILE A 346 -20.95 0.52 10.76
#